data_AF-A0AAN5BVC5-F1
#
_entry.id   AF-A0AAN5BVC5-F1
#
_cell.length_a   1.000
_cell.length_b   1.000
_cell.length_c   1.000
_cell.angle_alpha   90.00
_cell.angle_beta   90.00
_cell.angle_gamma   90.00
#
_symmetry.space_group_name_H-M   'P 1'
#
loop_
_entity.id
_entity.type
_entity.pdbx_description
1 polymer ?
#
loop_
_entity_poly.entity_id
_entity_poly.type
_entity_poly.pdbx_seq_one_letter_code
_entity_poly.pdbx_strand_id
1 'polypeptide(L)'
;MLRRMDPKMVAAAQTRLKRVGADAGIRFKLGGYIGSSRLAHQLLYLAAREGSELQCRVSELLFHYQFEEETDISQLDTVIAVGVQAGLREDDVREWLASSAGVAEMEAEAKKARADGVTGVPHFVIGGKHHMEGAMDMSELFEAFVAVREGQSS
;
A
#
# COMPACT_ATOMS: atom_id res chain seq x y z
N MET A 1 -9.55 -11.47 -8.53
CA MET A 1 -10.76 -10.65 -8.34
C MET A 1 -11.36 -10.21 -9.68
N LEU A 2 -10.59 -9.60 -10.60
CA LEU A 2 -11.07 -9.15 -11.92
C LEU A 2 -11.49 -10.27 -12.90
N ARG A 3 -10.91 -11.47 -12.77
CA ARG A 3 -11.16 -12.62 -13.67
C ARG A 3 -12.59 -13.20 -13.61
N ARG A 4 -13.41 -12.75 -12.66
CA ARG A 4 -14.82 -13.17 -12.46
C ARG A 4 -15.83 -12.04 -12.67
N MET A 5 -15.37 -10.82 -13.00
CA MET A 5 -16.25 -9.67 -13.22
C MET A 5 -16.58 -9.56 -14.71
N ASP A 6 -17.83 -9.24 -15.01
CA ASP A 6 -18.26 -8.90 -16.36
C ASP A 6 -17.43 -7.71 -16.90
N PRO A 7 -17.00 -7.71 -18.18
CA PRO A 7 -16.18 -6.64 -18.74
C PRO A 7 -16.78 -5.23 -18.56
N LYS A 8 -18.10 -5.08 -18.58
CA LYS A 8 -18.77 -3.80 -18.32
C LYS A 8 -18.62 -3.37 -16.86
N MET A 9 -18.66 -4.32 -15.92
CA MET A 9 -18.43 -4.04 -14.50
C MET A 9 -16.99 -3.62 -14.23
N VAL A 10 -16.03 -4.21 -14.93
CA VAL A 10 -14.61 -3.77 -14.88
C VAL A 10 -14.48 -2.35 -15.41
N ALA A 11 -15.05 -2.06 -16.58
CA ALA A 11 -14.99 -0.72 -17.17
C ALA A 11 -15.66 0.34 -16.29
N ALA A 12 -16.81 0.03 -15.68
CA ALA A 12 -17.49 0.91 -14.74
C ALA A 12 -16.65 1.16 -13.47
N ALA A 13 -16.05 0.12 -12.90
CA ALA A 13 -15.16 0.24 -11.74
C ALA A 13 -13.92 1.10 -12.06
N GLN A 14 -13.29 0.88 -13.22
CA GLN A 14 -12.14 1.67 -13.67
C GLN A 14 -12.52 3.15 -13.90
N THR A 15 -13.69 3.41 -14.49
CA THR A 15 -14.19 4.77 -14.70
C THR A 15 -14.42 5.48 -13.35
N ARG A 16 -15.04 4.80 -12.39
CA ARG A 16 -15.23 5.33 -11.04
C ARG A 16 -13.89 5.62 -10.36
N LEU A 17 -12.92 4.71 -10.45
CA LEU A 17 -11.61 4.86 -9.83
C LEU A 17 -10.85 6.06 -10.41
N LYS A 18 -10.85 6.23 -11.74
CA LYS A 18 -10.23 7.40 -12.39
C LYS A 18 -10.84 8.72 -11.93
N ARG A 19 -12.17 8.77 -11.79
CA ARG A 19 -12.87 9.98 -11.31
C ARG A 19 -12.46 10.33 -9.88
N VAL A 20 -12.56 9.37 -8.96
CA VAL A 20 -12.21 9.59 -7.54
C VAL A 20 -10.73 9.92 -7.38
N GLY A 21 -9.85 9.26 -8.15
CA GLY A 21 -8.43 9.57 -8.16
C GLY A 21 -8.15 11.01 -8.61
N ALA A 22 -8.80 11.47 -9.68
CA ALA A 22 -8.61 12.84 -10.18
C ALA A 22 -8.97 13.90 -9.14
N ASP A 23 -10.05 13.69 -8.37
CA ASP A 23 -10.45 14.56 -7.26
C ASP A 23 -9.39 14.61 -6.15
N ALA A 24 -8.61 13.54 -6.00
CA ALA A 24 -7.48 13.43 -5.07
C ALA A 24 -6.10 13.74 -5.70
N GLY A 25 -6.06 14.22 -6.95
CA GLY A 25 -4.82 14.53 -7.66
C GLY A 25 -4.07 13.32 -8.27
N ILE A 26 -4.66 12.12 -8.23
CA ILE A 26 -4.09 10.87 -8.74
C ILE A 26 -4.63 10.57 -10.15
N ARG A 27 -3.74 10.47 -11.14
CA ARG A 27 -4.09 10.17 -12.54
C ARG A 27 -3.94 8.68 -12.85
N PHE A 28 -4.90 7.88 -12.37
CA PHE A 28 -4.89 6.44 -12.60
C PHE A 28 -4.78 6.04 -14.08
N LYS A 29 -3.73 5.29 -14.40
CA LYS A 29 -3.53 4.52 -15.64
C LYS A 29 -3.59 3.02 -15.30
N LEU A 30 -4.51 2.28 -15.93
CA LEU A 30 -4.94 0.94 -15.49
C LEU A 30 -4.72 -0.15 -16.56
N GLY A 31 -3.86 0.10 -17.53
CA GLY A 31 -3.42 -0.84 -18.57
C GLY A 31 -2.12 -1.58 -18.23
N GLY A 32 -1.43 -1.20 -17.15
CA GLY A 32 -0.22 -1.87 -16.68
C GLY A 32 -0.44 -3.29 -16.16
N TYR A 33 0.64 -4.06 -16.06
CA TYR A 33 0.61 -5.40 -15.47
C TYR A 33 0.45 -5.31 -13.95
N ILE A 34 -0.46 -6.12 -13.40
CA ILE A 34 -0.70 -6.26 -11.96
C ILE A 34 -0.16 -7.62 -11.50
N GLY A 35 1.08 -7.61 -11.02
CA GLY A 35 1.80 -8.78 -10.53
C GLY A 35 1.75 -8.95 -9.02
N SER A 36 2.69 -9.74 -8.50
CA SER A 36 2.89 -9.87 -7.05
C SER A 36 3.51 -8.60 -6.46
N SER A 37 2.93 -8.08 -5.38
CA SER A 37 3.49 -6.94 -4.62
C SER A 37 4.52 -7.37 -3.57
N ARG A 38 4.97 -8.63 -3.55
CA ARG A 38 5.86 -9.15 -2.50
C ARG A 38 7.20 -8.41 -2.41
N LEU A 39 7.82 -8.07 -3.55
CA LEU A 39 9.07 -7.30 -3.56
C LEU A 39 8.85 -5.88 -3.02
N ALA A 40 7.75 -5.24 -3.42
CA ALA A 40 7.34 -3.94 -2.92
C ALA A 40 7.15 -3.95 -1.38
N HIS A 41 6.54 -5.00 -0.82
CA HIS A 41 6.42 -5.15 0.63
C HIS A 41 7.76 -5.40 1.34
N GLN A 42 8.69 -6.15 0.74
CA GLN A 42 10.04 -6.31 1.28
C GLN A 42 10.80 -4.97 1.32
N LEU A 43 10.66 -4.14 0.27
CA LEU A 43 11.26 -2.80 0.26
C LEU A 43 10.62 -1.89 1.31
N LEU A 44 9.29 -1.92 1.47
CA LEU A 44 8.59 -1.18 2.52
C LEU A 44 9.06 -1.60 3.92
N TYR A 45 9.34 -2.89 4.13
CA TYR A 45 9.88 -3.38 5.40
C TYR A 45 11.30 -2.87 5.65
N LEU A 46 12.17 -2.83 4.62
CA LEU A 46 13.48 -2.19 4.73
C LEU A 46 13.35 -0.71 5.11
N ALA A 47 12.53 0.03 4.37
CA ALA A 47 12.34 1.47 4.58
C ALA A 47 11.77 1.80 5.98
N ALA A 48 10.89 0.94 6.51
CA ALA A 48 10.34 1.09 7.86
C ALA A 48 11.41 1.05 8.96
N ARG A 49 12.51 0.33 8.74
CA ARG A 49 13.62 0.22 9.69
C ARG A 49 14.43 1.52 9.79
N GLU A 50 14.44 2.31 8.71
CA GLU A 50 15.09 3.61 8.64
C GLU A 50 14.17 4.75 9.11
N GLY A 51 12.84 4.54 9.05
CA GLY A 51 11.85 5.44 9.62
C GLY A 51 10.56 5.55 8.79
N SER A 52 9.49 6.00 9.45
CA SER A 52 8.15 6.10 8.83
C SER A 52 8.12 7.06 7.64
N GLU A 53 8.91 8.14 7.67
CA GLU A 53 8.95 9.11 6.57
C GLU A 53 9.52 8.48 5.28
N LEU A 54 10.58 7.68 5.40
CA LEU A 54 11.15 6.96 4.26
C LEU A 54 10.19 5.89 3.76
N GLN A 55 9.54 5.15 4.67
CA GLN A 55 8.51 4.18 4.32
C GLN A 55 7.34 4.82 3.53
N CYS A 56 6.86 5.99 3.96
CA CYS A 56 5.83 6.74 3.26
C CYS A 56 6.28 7.11 1.84
N ARG A 57 7.50 7.67 1.67
CA ARG A 57 8.04 8.00 0.34
C ARG A 57 8.12 6.78 -0.58
N VAL A 58 8.61 5.64 -0.07
CA VAL A 58 8.65 4.38 -0.82
C VAL A 58 7.24 3.96 -1.23
N SER A 59 6.26 4.02 -0.32
CA SER A 59 4.88 3.66 -0.63
C SER A 59 4.27 4.55 -1.71
N GLU A 60 4.49 5.86 -1.65
CA GLU A 60 4.02 6.81 -2.66
C GLU A 60 4.64 6.53 -4.02
N LEU A 61 5.94 6.26 -4.08
CA LEU A 61 6.64 5.91 -5.33
C LEU A 61 6.16 4.58 -5.91
N LEU A 62 5.96 3.56 -5.08
CA LEU A 62 5.39 2.28 -5.53
C LEU A 62 3.99 2.47 -6.15
N PHE A 63 3.13 3.28 -5.52
CA PHE A 63 1.82 3.61 -6.05
C PHE A 63 1.92 4.41 -7.34
N HIS A 64 2.79 5.42 -7.40
CA HIS A 64 3.01 6.21 -8.60
C HIS A 64 3.46 5.34 -9.80
N TYR A 65 4.48 4.51 -9.59
CA TYR A 65 4.99 3.59 -10.61
C TYR A 65 3.90 2.65 -11.12
N GLN A 66 3.14 2.04 -10.21
CA GLN A 66 2.14 1.04 -10.58
C GLN A 66 0.88 1.65 -11.21
N PHE A 67 0.38 2.73 -10.62
CA PHE A 67 -0.96 3.25 -10.88
C PHE A 67 -0.99 4.51 -11.73
N GLU A 68 0.13 5.21 -11.89
CA GLU A 68 0.21 6.37 -12.78
C GLU A 68 1.19 6.15 -13.93
N GLU A 69 2.19 5.28 -13.79
CA GLU A 69 3.16 4.97 -14.85
C GLU A 69 3.02 3.55 -15.42
N GLU A 70 2.00 2.80 -15.01
CA GLU A 70 1.69 1.44 -15.52
C GLU A 70 2.86 0.45 -15.43
N THR A 71 3.81 0.71 -14.54
CA THR A 71 5.05 -0.05 -14.39
C THR A 71 4.83 -1.27 -13.49
N ASP A 72 5.42 -2.40 -13.88
CA ASP A 72 5.34 -3.65 -13.13
C ASP A 72 6.25 -3.64 -11.89
N ILE A 73 5.64 -3.49 -10.71
CA ILE A 73 6.35 -3.53 -9.41
C ILE A 73 6.67 -4.96 -8.92
N SER A 74 6.35 -5.99 -9.71
CA SER A 74 6.80 -7.36 -9.45
C SER A 74 8.18 -7.65 -10.02
N GLN A 75 8.76 -6.72 -10.79
CA GLN A 75 10.14 -6.80 -11.29
C GLN A 75 11.14 -6.26 -10.26
N LEU A 76 12.24 -6.99 -10.08
CA LEU A 76 13.31 -6.63 -9.15
C LEU A 76 13.90 -5.25 -9.46
N ASP A 77 14.24 -4.99 -10.72
CA ASP A 77 14.86 -3.72 -11.13
C ASP A 77 13.92 -2.52 -10.91
N THR A 78 12.61 -2.69 -11.09
CA THR A 78 11.62 -1.65 -10.76
C THR A 78 11.66 -1.30 -9.28
N VAL A 79 11.65 -2.31 -8.40
CA VAL A 79 11.63 -2.09 -6.95
C VAL A 79 12.95 -1.49 -6.47
N ILE A 80 14.08 -1.88 -7.06
CA ILE A 80 15.38 -1.23 -6.79
C ILE A 80 15.34 0.24 -7.17
N ALA A 81 14.86 0.57 -8.38
CA ALA A 81 14.76 1.95 -8.84
C ALA A 81 13.90 2.80 -7.89
N VAL A 82 12.78 2.26 -7.41
CA VAL A 82 11.93 2.92 -6.41
C VAL A 82 12.68 3.17 -5.11
N GLY A 83 13.43 2.19 -4.60
CA GLY A 83 14.22 2.35 -3.38
C GLY A 83 15.28 3.45 -3.52
N VAL A 84 16.01 3.46 -4.65
CA VAL A 84 17.03 4.47 -4.95
C VAL A 84 16.40 5.86 -5.05
N GLN A 85 15.28 5.99 -5.76
CA GLN A 85 14.56 7.27 -5.89
C GLN A 85 14.02 7.77 -4.54
N ALA A 86 13.68 6.87 -3.61
CA ALA A 86 13.26 7.24 -2.26
C ALA A 86 14.41 7.72 -1.36
N GLY A 87 15.66 7.52 -1.79
CA GLY A 87 16.88 7.91 -1.08
C GLY A 87 17.68 6.77 -0.44
N LEU A 88 17.33 5.50 -0.70
CA LEU A 88 18.13 4.36 -0.26
C LEU A 88 19.35 4.16 -1.15
N ARG A 89 20.42 3.58 -0.60
CA ARG A 89 21.59 3.16 -1.38
C ARG A 89 21.25 1.95 -2.23
N GLU A 90 21.64 1.96 -3.51
CA GLU A 90 21.30 0.88 -4.45
C GLU A 90 21.81 -0.48 -3.98
N ASP A 91 23.08 -0.56 -3.55
CA ASP A 91 23.70 -1.81 -3.08
C ASP A 91 22.94 -2.40 -1.89
N ASP A 92 22.55 -1.55 -0.94
CA ASP A 92 21.81 -1.96 0.26
C ASP A 92 20.43 -2.53 -0.12
N VAL A 93 19.74 -1.91 -1.09
CA VAL A 93 18.44 -2.40 -1.59
C VAL A 93 18.62 -3.73 -2.34
N ARG A 94 19.65 -3.85 -3.18
CA ARG A 94 19.96 -5.07 -3.93
C ARG A 94 20.28 -6.24 -2.99
N GLU A 95 21.15 -6.01 -2.02
CA GLU A 95 21.52 -7.01 -1.01
C GLU A 95 20.29 -7.44 -0.21
N TRP A 96 19.49 -6.48 0.26
CA TRP A 96 18.28 -6.76 1.00
C TRP A 96 17.31 -7.65 0.21
N LEU A 97 16.97 -7.27 -1.02
CA LEU A 97 16.01 -8.00 -1.87
C LEU A 97 16.54 -9.35 -2.38
N ALA A 98 17.85 -9.53 -2.44
CA ALA A 98 18.49 -10.82 -2.75
C ALA A 98 18.55 -11.76 -1.54
N SER A 99 18.47 -11.20 -0.32
CA SER A 99 18.50 -11.95 0.94
C SER A 99 17.12 -12.46 1.35
N SER A 100 17.08 -13.24 2.44
CA SER A 100 15.84 -13.60 3.14
C SER A 100 15.57 -12.73 4.37
N ALA A 101 16.33 -11.65 4.58
CA ALA A 101 16.19 -10.78 5.74
C ALA A 101 14.82 -10.09 5.74
N GLY A 102 14.18 -10.01 6.91
CA GLY A 102 12.87 -9.37 7.09
C GLY A 102 11.68 -10.11 6.45
N VAL A 103 11.91 -11.15 5.65
CA VAL A 103 10.85 -11.91 4.98
C VAL A 103 9.93 -12.60 6.00
N ALA A 104 10.52 -13.26 7.00
CA ALA A 104 9.75 -14.00 8.01
C ALA A 104 8.90 -13.05 8.85
N GLU A 105 9.45 -11.89 9.20
CA GLU A 105 8.78 -10.85 9.98
C GLU A 105 7.65 -10.19 9.18
N MET A 106 7.90 -9.84 7.91
CA MET A 106 6.88 -9.32 7.00
C MET A 106 5.73 -10.31 6.82
N GLU A 107 6.02 -11.61 6.65
CA GLU A 107 5.00 -12.65 6.55
C GLU A 107 4.23 -12.84 7.86
N ALA A 108 4.93 -12.77 9.00
CA ALA A 108 4.31 -12.85 10.32
C ALA A 108 3.36 -11.67 10.57
N GLU A 109 3.73 -10.44 10.18
CA GLU A 109 2.88 -9.26 10.27
C GLU A 109 1.62 -9.41 9.40
N ALA A 110 1.79 -9.83 8.14
CA ALA A 110 0.66 -10.08 7.24
C ALA A 110 -0.24 -11.21 7.75
N LYS A 111 0.31 -12.24 8.39
CA LYS A 111 -0.46 -13.34 8.99
C LYS A 111 -1.23 -12.85 10.21
N LYS A 112 -0.59 -12.03 11.06
CA LYS A 112 -1.22 -11.42 12.23
C LYS A 112 -2.39 -10.54 11.83
N ALA A 113 -2.21 -9.64 10.86
CA ALA A 113 -3.29 -8.77 10.38
C ALA A 113 -4.53 -9.58 9.94
N ARG A 114 -4.34 -10.69 9.22
CA ARG A 114 -5.44 -11.59 8.84
C ARG A 114 -6.08 -12.30 10.03
N ALA A 115 -5.27 -12.73 11.00
CA ALA A 115 -5.77 -13.35 12.23
C ALA A 115 -6.59 -12.37 13.08
N ASP A 116 -6.21 -11.08 13.03
CA ASP A 116 -6.92 -9.97 13.68
C ASP A 116 -8.17 -9.52 12.90
N GLY A 117 -8.56 -10.26 11.86
CA GLY A 117 -9.80 -10.04 11.11
C GLY A 117 -9.70 -9.11 9.90
N VAL A 118 -8.50 -8.62 9.54
CA VAL A 118 -8.34 -7.75 8.37
C VAL A 118 -8.60 -8.54 7.08
N THR A 119 -9.67 -8.18 6.37
CA THR A 119 -10.07 -8.84 5.11
C THR A 119 -9.79 -8.00 3.85
N GLY A 120 -9.48 -6.72 4.01
CA GLY A 120 -9.20 -5.78 2.92
C GLY A 120 -8.32 -4.61 3.37
N VAL A 121 -7.79 -3.86 2.39
CA VAL A 121 -6.96 -2.67 2.62
C VAL A 121 -7.52 -1.46 1.84
N PRO A 122 -7.29 -0.22 2.29
CA PRO A 122 -6.61 0.14 3.55
C PRO A 122 -7.43 -0.22 4.79
N HIS A 123 -6.75 -0.47 5.91
CA HIS A 123 -7.36 -0.77 7.21
C HIS A 123 -6.59 -0.01 8.29
N PHE A 124 -7.31 0.70 9.16
CA PHE A 124 -6.72 1.49 10.24
C PHE A 124 -7.23 1.00 11.59
N VAL A 125 -6.35 1.00 12.59
CA VAL A 125 -6.70 0.75 13.99
C VAL A 125 -6.28 1.96 14.81
N ILE A 126 -7.26 2.69 15.34
CA ILE A 126 -7.01 3.90 16.13
C ILE A 126 -7.22 3.58 17.61
N GLY A 127 -6.22 3.93 18.43
CA GLY A 127 -6.24 3.65 19.87
C GLY A 127 -6.33 2.16 20.22
N GLY A 128 -5.99 1.26 19.29
CA GLY A 128 -6.05 -0.19 19.49
C GLY A 128 -7.47 -0.77 19.56
N LYS A 129 -8.51 0.02 19.26
CA LYS A 129 -9.92 -0.38 19.45
C LYS A 129 -10.83 0.02 18.31
N HIS A 130 -10.60 1.17 17.68
CA HIS A 130 -11.43 1.64 16.58
C HIS A 130 -10.89 1.09 15.27
N HIS A 131 -11.58 0.08 14.74
CA HIS A 131 -11.28 -0.54 13.45
C HIS A 131 -12.02 0.18 12.34
N MET A 132 -11.31 0.44 11.27
CA MET A 132 -11.77 1.25 10.16
C MET A 132 -11.35 0.60 8.84
N GLU A 133 -12.31 0.23 8.01
CA GLU A 133 -12.09 -0.52 6.77
C GLU A 133 -12.34 0.33 5.52
N GLY A 134 -11.41 0.28 4.57
CA GLY A 134 -11.56 0.92 3.27
C GLY A 134 -11.11 2.38 3.22
N ALA A 135 -11.27 2.98 2.04
CA ALA A 135 -10.93 4.38 1.81
C ALA A 135 -12.05 5.28 2.37
N MET A 136 -11.83 5.78 3.58
CA MET A 136 -12.71 6.70 4.29
C MET A 136 -12.40 8.14 3.93
N ASP A 137 -13.35 9.04 4.17
CA ASP A 137 -13.06 10.47 4.09
C ASP A 137 -12.29 10.97 5.32
N MET A 138 -11.70 12.15 5.19
CA MET A 138 -10.87 12.75 6.25
C MET A 138 -11.67 13.09 7.51
N SER A 139 -12.97 13.32 7.39
CA SER A 139 -13.85 13.68 8.51
C SER A 139 -14.09 12.46 9.38
N GLU A 140 -14.41 11.31 8.77
CA GLU A 140 -14.56 10.03 9.48
C GLU A 140 -13.28 9.67 10.25
N LEU A 141 -12.11 9.81 9.62
CA LEU A 141 -10.84 9.55 10.27
C LEU A 141 -10.60 10.50 11.46
N PHE A 142 -10.91 11.79 11.30
CA PHE A 142 -10.79 12.79 12.35
C PHE A 142 -11.72 12.51 13.53
N GLU A 143 -12.98 12.15 13.27
CA GLU A 143 -13.95 11.78 14.30
C GLU A 143 -13.48 10.58 15.12
N ALA A 144 -12.90 9.56 14.48
CA ALA A 144 -12.34 8.42 15.19
C ALA A 144 -11.16 8.78 16.10
N PHE A 145 -10.29 9.71 15.68
CA PHE A 145 -9.24 10.26 16.56
C PHE A 145 -9.83 11.00 17.76
N VAL A 146 -10.87 11.80 17.55
CA VAL A 146 -11.57 12.52 18.64
C VAL A 146 -12.22 11.53 19.62
N ALA A 147 -12.94 10.52 19.13
CA ALA A 147 -13.59 9.51 19.97
C ALA A 147 -12.59 8.75 20.84
N VAL A 148 -11.45 8.32 20.27
CA VAL A 148 -10.37 7.66 21.01
C VAL A 148 -9.80 8.57 22.08
N ARG A 149 -9.53 9.84 21.76
CA ARG A 149 -9.00 10.81 22.72
C ARG A 149 -9.96 11.05 23.89
N GLU A 150 -11.27 11.03 23.63
CA GLU A 150 -12.32 11.26 24.63
C GLU A 150 -12.72 9.99 25.40
N GLY A 151 -12.08 8.85 25.12
CA GLY A 151 -12.37 7.58 25.78
C GLY A 151 -13.68 6.93 25.34
N GLN A 152 -14.30 7.44 24.28
CA GLN A 152 -15.50 6.87 23.69
C GLN A 152 -15.06 5.70 22.80
N SER A 153 -15.24 4.47 23.30
CA SER A 153 -15.04 3.25 22.50
C SER A 153 -16.42 2.76 22.08
N SER A 154 -16.67 2.67 20.78
CA SER A 154 -17.85 2.00 20.20
C SER A 154 -17.66 0.49 20.21
#